data_AF-A0A7G7BUX4-F1
#
_entry.id   AF-A0A7G7BUX4-F1
#
_cell.length_a   1.000
_cell.length_b   1.000
_cell.length_c   1.000
_cell.angle_alpha   90.00
_cell.angle_beta   90.00
_cell.angle_gamma   90.00
#
_symmetry.space_group_name_H-M   'P 1'
#
loop_
_entity.id
_entity.type
_entity.pdbx_description
1 polymer ?
#
loop_
_entity_poly.entity_id
_entity_poly.type
_entity_poly.pdbx_seq_one_letter_code
_entity_poly.pdbx_strand_id
1 'polypeptide(L)'
;MFEVYSDEYAVPGISTDALYALLGTAMTELGPAGLVETTDAFSGLDSVEFPEVGACRWYAYRLAVSFSYEGARSRCMTAGEAAAGLALSGYARNPGAGRLDARSLARQVREGAARVPAAVLVRLGRAVSEDLARIPDPQGSGAWLHRRLLPDRQHTRHCFDLIRSNVPVPLPLVVRTDDGTYQIGAAPPPGPGNRWARPLRAQW
;
A
#
# COMPACT_ATOMS: atom_id res chain seq x y z
N MET A 1 -9.99 11.56 -2.34
CA MET A 1 -10.29 11.78 -3.77
C MET A 1 -9.01 11.79 -4.59
N PHE A 2 -7.95 12.49 -4.17
CA PHE A 2 -6.66 12.54 -4.89
C PHE A 2 -5.90 11.21 -5.07
N GLU A 3 -5.80 10.33 -4.08
CA GLU A 3 -5.10 9.05 -4.27
C GLU A 3 -5.85 8.09 -5.20
N VAL A 4 -7.19 8.11 -5.15
CA VAL A 4 -8.03 7.42 -6.12
C VAL A 4 -7.86 8.06 -7.51
N TYR A 5 -7.76 9.39 -7.59
CA TYR A 5 -7.53 10.08 -8.86
C TYR A 5 -6.13 9.83 -9.44
N SER A 6 -5.08 9.80 -8.63
CA SER A 6 -3.70 9.54 -9.07
C SER A 6 -3.48 8.07 -9.44
N ASP A 7 -4.15 7.15 -8.74
CA ASP A 7 -4.09 5.72 -9.03
C ASP A 7 -4.99 5.32 -10.19
N GLU A 8 -6.21 5.86 -10.30
CA GLU A 8 -7.16 5.55 -11.39
C GLU A 8 -6.88 6.32 -12.69
N TYR A 9 -6.38 7.56 -12.61
CA TYR A 9 -6.06 8.38 -13.80
C TYR A 9 -4.58 8.54 -14.07
N ALA A 10 -3.72 7.78 -13.40
CA ALA A 10 -2.27 7.80 -13.59
C ALA A 10 -1.58 9.17 -13.44
N VAL A 11 -2.24 10.17 -12.84
CA VAL A 11 -1.67 11.51 -12.59
C VAL A 11 -0.51 11.38 -11.59
N PRO A 12 0.65 12.03 -11.82
CA PRO A 12 1.74 12.03 -10.85
C PRO A 12 1.26 12.62 -9.51
N GLY A 13 1.09 11.76 -8.51
CA GLY A 13 0.89 12.20 -7.13
C GLY A 13 2.20 12.66 -6.51
N ILE A 14 2.13 13.49 -5.47
CA ILE A 14 3.30 13.83 -4.65
C ILE A 14 3.88 12.52 -4.09
N SER A 15 5.17 12.27 -4.23
CA SER A 15 5.84 11.09 -3.69
C SER A 15 6.04 11.22 -2.17
N THR A 16 6.25 10.12 -1.45
CA THR A 16 6.53 10.19 -0.01
C THR A 16 7.87 10.89 0.28
N ASP A 17 8.88 10.71 -0.57
CA ASP A 17 10.15 11.46 -0.45
C ASP A 17 9.95 12.97 -0.67
N ALA A 18 9.10 13.37 -1.62
CA ALA A 18 8.76 14.79 -1.79
C ALA A 18 8.02 15.34 -0.57
N LEU A 19 7.09 14.57 0.02
CA LEU A 19 6.44 14.96 1.27
C LEU A 19 7.44 15.10 2.42
N TYR A 20 8.41 14.19 2.52
CA TYR A 20 9.41 14.23 3.58
C TYR A 20 10.33 15.45 3.43
N ALA A 21 10.74 15.77 2.20
CA ALA A 21 11.50 16.98 1.91
C ALA A 21 10.70 18.26 2.28
N LEU A 22 9.42 18.32 1.90
CA LEU A 22 8.54 19.43 2.27
C LEU A 22 8.38 19.59 3.78
N LEU A 23 8.25 18.48 4.51
CA LEU A 23 8.21 18.51 5.98
C LEU A 23 9.52 19.04 6.58
N GLY A 24 10.67 18.68 5.99
CA GLY A 24 11.98 19.20 6.40
C GLY A 24 12.11 20.71 6.17
N THR A 25 11.63 21.22 5.03
CA THR A 25 11.55 22.66 4.75
C THR A 25 10.67 23.36 5.78
N ALA A 26 9.46 22.84 6.03
CA ALA A 26 8.55 23.42 7.02
C ALA A 26 9.13 23.42 8.44
N MET A 27 9.83 22.35 8.83
CA MET A 27 10.55 22.28 10.12
C MET A 27 11.66 23.35 10.22
N THR A 28 12.35 23.63 9.12
CA THR A 28 13.41 24.65 9.07
C THR A 28 12.83 26.06 9.16
N GLU A 29 11.70 26.31 8.50
CA GLU A 29 11.07 27.64 8.43
C GLU A 29 10.28 28.00 9.69
N LEU A 30 9.48 27.06 10.22
CA LEU A 30 8.55 27.32 11.33
C LEU A 30 9.11 26.89 12.69
N GLY A 31 10.10 25.99 12.69
CA GLY A 31 10.56 25.29 13.89
C GLY A 31 9.50 24.34 14.49
N PRO A 32 9.87 23.57 15.52
CA PRO A 32 8.96 22.62 16.15
C PRO A 32 7.71 23.28 16.76
N ALA A 33 7.86 24.44 17.38
CA ALA A 33 6.75 25.14 18.03
C ALA A 33 5.74 25.67 17.01
N GLY A 34 6.21 26.29 15.91
CA GLY A 34 5.33 26.79 14.85
C GLY A 34 4.57 25.66 14.13
N LEU A 35 5.21 24.48 13.98
CA LEU A 35 4.52 23.30 13.46
C LEU A 35 3.40 22.81 14.37
N VAL A 36 3.58 22.80 15.69
CA VAL A 36 2.54 22.40 16.65
C VAL A 36 1.35 23.35 16.56
N GLU A 37 1.59 24.66 16.60
CA GLU A 37 0.54 25.69 16.50
C GLU A 37 -0.26 25.55 15.20
N THR A 38 0.43 25.37 14.07
CA THR A 38 -0.20 25.19 12.76
C THR A 38 -1.01 23.88 12.70
N THR A 39 -0.49 22.82 13.33
CA THR A 39 -1.17 21.51 13.37
C THR A 39 -2.45 21.57 14.18
N ASP A 40 -2.45 22.26 15.32
CA ASP A 40 -3.63 22.43 16.16
C ASP A 40 -4.73 23.17 15.41
N ALA A 41 -4.40 24.28 14.73
CA ALA A 41 -5.33 25.01 13.88
C ALA A 41 -5.89 24.14 12.74
N PHE A 42 -5.04 23.35 12.09
CA PHE A 42 -5.45 22.46 10.99
C PHE A 42 -6.31 21.29 11.47
N SER A 43 -6.07 20.78 12.67
CA SER A 43 -6.74 19.60 13.21
C SER A 43 -8.25 19.79 13.35
N GLY A 44 -8.69 21.02 13.62
CA GLY A 44 -10.09 21.41 13.77
C GLY A 44 -10.87 21.55 12.45
N LEU A 45 -10.20 21.53 11.29
CA LEU A 45 -10.88 21.70 10.00
C LEU A 45 -11.63 20.42 9.57
N ASP A 46 -12.85 20.58 9.04
CA ASP A 46 -13.62 19.47 8.50
C ASP A 46 -13.16 19.12 7.07
N SER A 47 -12.93 17.83 6.83
CA SER A 47 -12.58 17.32 5.51
C SER A 47 -13.75 17.22 4.53
N VAL A 48 -14.99 17.34 5.00
CA VAL A 48 -16.17 17.46 4.12
C VAL A 48 -16.24 18.86 3.52
N GLU A 49 -16.00 19.89 4.35
CA GLU A 49 -15.97 21.29 3.93
C GLU A 49 -14.70 21.63 3.14
N PHE A 50 -13.55 21.10 3.57
CA PHE A 50 -12.24 21.33 2.96
C PHE A 50 -11.60 19.99 2.51
N PRO A 51 -11.86 19.52 1.28
CA PRO A 51 -11.34 18.25 0.78
C PRO A 51 -9.81 18.10 0.85
N GLU A 52 -9.09 19.21 0.77
CA GLU A 52 -7.63 19.32 0.92
C GLU A 52 -7.18 18.83 2.29
N VAL A 53 -7.97 19.06 3.34
CA VAL A 53 -7.71 18.55 4.70
C VAL A 53 -7.68 17.03 4.69
N GLY A 54 -8.59 16.41 3.96
CA GLY A 54 -8.58 14.96 3.75
C GLY A 54 -7.30 14.48 3.07
N ALA A 55 -6.81 15.20 2.06
CA ALA A 55 -5.57 14.85 1.36
C ALA A 55 -4.33 15.01 2.26
N CYS A 56 -4.21 16.12 2.99
CA CYS A 56 -3.11 16.35 3.92
C CYS A 56 -3.09 15.30 5.05
N ARG A 57 -4.25 14.91 5.59
CA ARG A 57 -4.36 13.82 6.56
C ARG A 57 -3.83 12.50 5.99
N TRP A 58 -4.11 12.21 4.71
CA TRP A 58 -3.55 11.05 4.02
C TRP A 58 -2.04 11.13 3.82
N TYR A 59 -1.52 12.30 3.45
CA TYR A 59 -0.08 12.53 3.33
C TYR A 59 0.66 12.37 4.67
N ALA A 60 0.09 12.91 5.75
CA ALA A 60 0.62 12.73 7.10
C ALA A 60 0.60 11.25 7.53
N TYR A 61 -0.51 10.55 7.28
CA TYR A 61 -0.60 9.11 7.54
C TYR A 61 0.45 8.32 6.74
N ARG A 62 0.65 8.66 5.46
CA ARG A 62 1.66 8.00 4.60
C ARG A 62 3.08 8.22 5.11
N LEU A 63 3.41 9.44 5.56
CA LEU A 63 4.69 9.72 6.21
C LEU A 63 4.86 8.92 7.50
N ALA A 64 3.86 8.91 8.38
CA ALA A 64 3.90 8.14 9.64
C ALA A 64 4.10 6.63 9.38
N VAL A 65 3.41 6.09 8.36
CA VAL A 65 3.60 4.71 7.92
C VAL A 65 5.00 4.49 7.34
N SER A 66 5.60 5.48 6.69
CA SER A 66 6.93 5.33 6.10
C SER A 66 8.06 5.19 7.11
N PHE A 67 7.88 5.79 8.30
CA PHE A 67 8.85 5.76 9.39
C PHE A 67 8.40 4.90 10.59
N SER A 68 7.59 3.87 10.34
CA SER A 68 7.08 2.99 11.42
C SER A 68 8.11 2.01 11.98
N TYR A 69 9.26 1.83 11.31
CA TYR A 69 10.33 0.92 11.70
C TYR A 69 11.65 1.67 11.81
N GLU A 70 12.41 1.38 12.87
CA GLU A 70 13.77 1.90 13.03
C GLU A 70 14.71 1.31 11.97
N GLY A 71 15.57 2.14 11.37
CA GLY A 71 16.54 1.71 10.34
C GLY A 71 15.89 1.17 9.06
N ALA A 72 14.66 1.58 8.76
CA ALA A 72 13.94 1.12 7.59
C ALA A 72 12.90 2.12 7.10
N ARG A 73 12.50 1.97 5.84
CA ARG A 73 11.30 2.62 5.28
C ARG A 73 10.21 1.58 5.10
N SER A 74 8.97 1.96 5.39
CA SER A 74 7.82 1.07 5.17
C SER A 74 6.76 1.69 4.26
N ARG A 75 5.88 0.85 3.74
CA ARG A 75 4.70 1.31 3.00
C ARG A 75 3.60 0.29 3.06
N CYS A 76 2.38 0.73 2.76
CA CYS A 76 1.29 -0.20 2.53
C CYS A 76 1.63 -1.13 1.35
N MET A 77 1.22 -2.40 1.47
CA MET A 77 1.21 -3.31 0.33
C MET A 77 0.39 -2.73 -0.82
N THR A 78 0.90 -2.88 -2.04
CA THR A 78 0.10 -2.54 -3.22
C THR A 78 -1.02 -3.55 -3.42
N ALA A 79 -2.04 -3.18 -4.20
CA ALA A 79 -3.08 -4.13 -4.60
C ALA A 79 -2.49 -5.37 -5.30
N GLY A 80 -1.46 -5.18 -6.15
CA GLY A 80 -0.77 -6.28 -6.83
C GLY A 80 -0.02 -7.22 -5.88
N GLU A 81 0.67 -6.67 -4.87
CA GLU A 81 1.38 -7.49 -3.87
C GLU A 81 0.41 -8.28 -3.00
N ALA A 82 -0.67 -7.66 -2.56
CA ALA A 82 -1.69 -8.33 -1.77
C ALA A 82 -2.44 -9.40 -2.60
N ALA A 83 -2.70 -9.13 -3.87
CA ALA A 83 -3.28 -10.11 -4.78
C ALA A 83 -2.35 -11.30 -5.04
N ALA A 84 -1.04 -11.05 -5.23
CA ALA A 84 -0.05 -12.11 -5.34
C ALA A 84 0.03 -12.96 -4.06
N GLY A 85 0.06 -12.30 -2.88
CA GLY A 85 0.00 -13.00 -1.59
C GLY A 85 -1.26 -13.84 -1.45
N LEU A 86 -2.42 -13.32 -1.83
CA LEU A 86 -3.68 -14.08 -1.80
C LEU A 86 -3.67 -15.26 -2.78
N ALA A 87 -3.17 -15.09 -4.00
CA ALA A 87 -3.13 -16.15 -5.01
C ALA A 87 -2.12 -17.27 -4.65
N LEU A 88 -1.05 -16.93 -3.91
CA LEU A 88 -0.10 -17.90 -3.36
C LEU A 88 -0.65 -18.67 -2.15
N SER A 89 -1.71 -18.17 -1.51
CA SER A 89 -2.37 -18.83 -0.39
C SER A 89 -3.19 -20.06 -0.82
N GLY A 90 -3.85 -20.72 0.15
CA GLY A 90 -4.82 -21.78 -0.13
C GLY A 90 -6.21 -21.28 -0.58
N TYR A 91 -6.44 -19.96 -0.60
CA TYR A 91 -7.74 -19.38 -0.91
C TYR A 91 -8.27 -19.81 -2.28
N ALA A 92 -9.56 -20.14 -2.34
CA ALA A 92 -10.32 -20.52 -3.54
C ALA A 92 -9.76 -21.71 -4.37
N ARG A 93 -8.71 -22.40 -3.91
CA ARG A 93 -8.28 -23.69 -4.48
C ARG A 93 -9.16 -24.85 -4.01
N ASN A 94 -9.85 -24.67 -2.89
CA ASN A 94 -10.80 -25.63 -2.34
C ASN A 94 -12.24 -25.12 -2.58
N PRO A 95 -13.08 -25.87 -3.33
CA PRO A 95 -14.49 -25.54 -3.50
C PRO A 95 -15.19 -25.65 -2.15
N GLY A 96 -15.53 -24.52 -1.54
CA GLY A 96 -16.06 -24.43 -0.17
C GLY A 96 -15.50 -23.27 0.65
N ALA A 97 -14.49 -22.54 0.14
CA ALA A 97 -14.07 -21.28 0.73
C ALA A 97 -15.24 -20.28 0.65
N GLY A 98 -16.00 -20.16 1.74
CA GLY A 98 -17.07 -19.19 1.88
C GLY A 98 -16.55 -17.75 1.75
N ARG A 99 -17.49 -16.80 1.75
CA ARG A 99 -17.17 -15.37 1.68
C ARG A 99 -16.27 -14.98 2.85
N LEU A 100 -15.06 -14.52 2.55
CA LEU A 100 -14.10 -14.09 3.58
C LEU A 100 -14.50 -12.73 4.16
N ASP A 101 -14.41 -12.61 5.47
CA ASP A 101 -14.39 -11.30 6.13
C ASP A 101 -13.02 -10.62 5.95
N ALA A 102 -12.94 -9.33 6.27
CA ALA A 102 -11.71 -8.55 6.08
C ALA A 102 -10.49 -9.15 6.81
N ARG A 103 -10.69 -9.69 8.02
CA ARG A 103 -9.62 -10.29 8.82
C ARG A 103 -9.14 -11.61 8.25
N SER A 104 -10.04 -12.49 7.81
CA SER A 104 -9.66 -13.74 7.17
C SER A 104 -8.97 -13.50 5.84
N LEU A 105 -9.42 -12.51 5.07
CA LEU A 105 -8.75 -12.09 3.85
C LEU A 105 -7.32 -11.60 4.13
N ALA A 106 -7.13 -10.72 5.12
CA ALA A 106 -5.80 -10.27 5.52
C ALA A 106 -4.88 -11.43 5.98
N ARG A 107 -5.44 -12.40 6.70
CA ARG A 107 -4.71 -13.61 7.13
C ARG A 107 -4.27 -14.46 5.94
N GLN A 108 -5.13 -14.68 4.95
CA GLN A 108 -4.79 -15.43 3.74
C GLN A 108 -3.68 -14.71 2.94
N VAL A 109 -3.76 -13.38 2.83
CA VAL A 109 -2.69 -12.58 2.20
C VAL A 109 -1.36 -12.78 2.94
N ARG A 110 -1.36 -12.70 4.28
CA ARG A 110 -0.13 -12.94 5.08
C ARG A 110 0.41 -14.35 4.90
N GLU A 111 -0.46 -15.36 4.89
CA GLU A 111 -0.08 -16.76 4.71
C GLU A 111 0.63 -16.96 3.37
N GLY A 112 0.05 -16.48 2.26
CA GLY A 112 0.69 -16.64 0.96
C GLY A 112 1.89 -15.72 0.76
N ALA A 113 1.90 -14.53 1.35
CA ALA A 113 3.08 -13.65 1.38
C ALA A 113 4.27 -14.32 2.07
N ALA A 114 4.04 -15.13 3.11
CA ALA A 114 5.09 -15.86 3.83
C ALA A 114 5.66 -17.06 3.04
N ARG A 115 5.02 -17.49 1.94
CA ARG A 115 5.49 -18.62 1.12
C ARG A 115 6.64 -18.28 0.18
N VAL A 116 6.96 -17.00 0.03
CA VAL A 116 8.03 -16.50 -0.84
C VAL A 116 8.85 -15.44 -0.10
N PRO A 117 10.14 -15.25 -0.45
CA PRO A 117 10.89 -14.11 0.05
C PRO A 117 10.18 -12.78 -0.28
N ALA A 118 10.20 -11.81 0.64
CA ALA A 118 9.49 -10.53 0.44
C ALA A 118 9.93 -9.79 -0.84
N ALA A 119 11.21 -9.88 -1.21
CA ALA A 119 11.71 -9.33 -2.48
C ALA A 119 11.03 -9.97 -3.71
N VAL A 120 10.73 -11.27 -3.65
CA VAL A 120 9.99 -11.98 -4.71
C VAL A 120 8.53 -11.52 -4.72
N LEU A 121 7.90 -11.33 -3.55
CA LEU A 121 6.54 -10.82 -3.46
C LEU A 121 6.40 -9.42 -4.06
N VAL A 122 7.34 -8.51 -3.78
CA VAL A 122 7.36 -7.16 -4.37
C VAL A 122 7.45 -7.22 -5.90
N ARG A 123 8.33 -8.08 -6.45
CA ARG A 123 8.48 -8.28 -7.90
C ARG A 123 7.23 -8.90 -8.53
N LEU A 124 6.63 -9.89 -7.87
CA LEU A 124 5.36 -10.47 -8.31
C LEU A 124 4.26 -9.42 -8.31
N GLY A 125 4.15 -8.61 -7.26
CA GLY A 125 3.14 -7.57 -7.16
C GLY A 125 3.24 -6.53 -8.27
N ARG A 126 4.46 -6.15 -8.67
CA ARG A 126 4.67 -5.28 -9.85
C ARG A 126 4.16 -5.92 -11.13
N ALA A 127 4.50 -7.19 -11.38
CA ALA A 127 4.03 -7.91 -12.56
C ALA A 127 2.52 -8.13 -12.57
N VAL A 128 1.89 -8.32 -11.40
CA VAL A 128 0.43 -8.39 -11.27
C VAL A 128 -0.21 -7.03 -11.56
N SER A 129 0.33 -5.93 -11.02
CA SER A 129 -0.15 -4.57 -11.31
C SER A 129 0.05 -4.20 -12.78
N GLU A 130 1.14 -4.64 -13.42
CA GLU A 130 1.36 -4.47 -14.86
C GLU A 130 0.32 -5.23 -15.68
N ASP A 131 0.09 -6.51 -15.36
CA ASP A 131 -0.84 -7.36 -16.11
C ASP A 131 -2.31 -6.94 -15.94
N LEU A 132 -2.72 -6.58 -14.72
CA LEU A 132 -4.14 -6.41 -14.36
C LEU A 132 -4.56 -4.95 -14.20
N ALA A 133 -3.65 -4.06 -13.79
CA ALA A 133 -3.93 -2.63 -13.62
C ALA A 133 -3.21 -1.76 -14.65
N ARG A 134 -2.46 -2.36 -15.60
CA ARG A 134 -1.71 -1.65 -16.66
C ARG A 134 -0.76 -0.59 -16.12
N ILE A 135 -0.24 -0.80 -14.90
CA ILE A 135 0.79 0.06 -14.31
C ILE A 135 2.14 -0.41 -14.86
N PRO A 136 2.88 0.43 -15.60
CA PRO A 136 4.16 0.01 -16.17
C PRO A 136 5.13 -0.48 -15.08
N ASP A 137 5.77 -1.64 -15.31
CA ASP A 137 6.96 -2.05 -14.55
C ASP A 137 8.20 -1.64 -15.36
N PRO A 138 8.79 -0.44 -15.12
CA PRO A 138 9.95 0.01 -15.87
C PRO A 138 11.17 -0.92 -15.71
N GLN A 139 11.16 -1.79 -14.69
CA GLN A 139 12.24 -2.76 -14.47
C GLN A 139 11.99 -4.10 -15.16
N GLY A 140 10.81 -4.33 -15.76
CA GLY A 140 10.42 -5.60 -16.40
C GLY A 140 10.65 -6.82 -15.51
N SER A 141 10.60 -6.62 -14.19
CA SER A 141 11.36 -7.39 -13.21
C SER A 141 10.67 -8.68 -12.79
N GLY A 142 9.38 -8.83 -13.10
CA GLY A 142 8.53 -9.89 -12.55
C GLY A 142 7.75 -10.72 -13.56
N ALA A 143 7.73 -10.40 -14.86
CA ALA A 143 6.81 -11.05 -15.81
C ALA A 143 7.02 -12.59 -15.91
N TRP A 144 8.27 -13.05 -15.95
CA TRP A 144 8.56 -14.49 -15.95
C TRP A 144 8.25 -15.16 -14.60
N LEU A 145 8.50 -14.47 -13.48
CA LEU A 145 8.18 -14.94 -12.13
C LEU A 145 6.66 -15.10 -11.97
N HIS A 146 5.90 -14.12 -12.46
CA HIS A 146 4.45 -14.14 -12.46
C HIS A 146 3.93 -15.38 -13.20
N ARG A 147 4.39 -15.62 -14.44
CA ARG A 147 4.02 -16.83 -15.20
C ARG A 147 4.43 -18.15 -14.50
N ARG A 148 5.53 -18.15 -13.75
CA ARG A 148 6.05 -19.36 -13.08
C ARG A 148 5.34 -19.67 -11.77
N LEU A 149 5.10 -18.65 -10.93
CA LEU A 149 4.57 -18.81 -9.58
C LEU A 149 3.05 -18.64 -9.50
N LEU A 150 2.47 -17.91 -10.45
CA LEU A 150 1.03 -17.63 -10.57
C LEU A 150 0.54 -17.98 -11.99
N PRO A 151 0.63 -19.26 -12.40
CA PRO A 151 0.29 -19.66 -13.78
C PRO A 151 -1.20 -19.50 -14.11
N ASP A 152 -2.08 -19.58 -13.10
CA ASP A 152 -3.50 -19.35 -13.28
C ASP A 152 -3.82 -17.84 -13.22
N ARG A 153 -3.89 -17.24 -14.41
CA ARG A 153 -4.21 -15.81 -14.57
C ARG A 153 -5.64 -15.48 -14.11
N GLN A 154 -6.61 -16.39 -14.28
CA GLN A 154 -8.00 -16.14 -13.89
C GLN A 154 -8.12 -16.10 -12.36
N HIS A 155 -7.46 -17.03 -11.67
CA HIS A 155 -7.39 -17.02 -10.22
C HIS A 155 -6.68 -15.77 -9.68
N THR A 156 -5.56 -15.37 -10.30
CA THR A 156 -4.84 -14.14 -9.92
C THR A 156 -5.72 -12.90 -10.12
N ARG A 157 -6.47 -12.84 -11.22
CA ARG A 157 -7.44 -11.75 -11.47
C ARG A 157 -8.54 -11.72 -10.43
N HIS A 158 -9.14 -12.86 -10.10
CA HIS A 158 -10.14 -12.93 -9.04
C HIS A 158 -9.61 -12.43 -7.69
N CYS A 159 -8.38 -12.82 -7.33
CA CYS A 159 -7.72 -12.33 -6.12
C CYS A 159 -7.50 -10.81 -6.16
N PHE A 160 -7.08 -10.27 -7.31
CA PHE A 160 -6.88 -8.84 -7.50
C PHE A 160 -8.19 -8.05 -7.36
N ASP A 161 -9.26 -8.51 -8.00
CA ASP A 161 -10.58 -7.89 -7.91
C ASP A 161 -11.12 -7.92 -6.47
N LEU A 162 -10.88 -9.00 -5.74
CA LEU A 162 -11.26 -9.11 -4.33
C LEU A 162 -10.50 -8.11 -3.45
N ILE A 163 -9.19 -7.94 -3.65
CA ILE A 163 -8.39 -6.93 -2.93
C ILE A 163 -8.81 -5.51 -3.28
N ARG A 164 -9.20 -5.26 -4.54
CA ARG A 164 -9.70 -3.97 -5.03
C ARG A 164 -11.11 -3.63 -4.55
N SER A 165 -11.86 -4.61 -4.05
CA SER A 165 -13.20 -4.37 -3.51
C SER A 165 -13.19 -3.36 -2.35
N ASN A 166 -14.39 -2.85 -2.02
CA ASN A 166 -14.58 -1.88 -0.94
C ASN A 166 -14.36 -2.44 0.48
N VAL A 167 -13.95 -3.71 0.61
CA VAL A 167 -13.65 -4.31 1.92
C VAL A 167 -12.39 -3.67 2.51
N PRO A 168 -12.44 -3.13 3.74
CA PRO A 168 -11.28 -2.53 4.40
C PRO A 168 -10.37 -3.64 4.97
N VAL A 169 -9.40 -4.10 4.17
CA VAL A 169 -8.48 -5.19 4.55
C VAL A 169 -7.24 -4.63 5.25
N PRO A 170 -6.92 -5.05 6.50
CA PRO A 170 -5.72 -4.63 7.22
C PRO A 170 -4.48 -5.40 6.71
N LEU A 171 -3.96 -4.97 5.56
CA LEU A 171 -2.79 -5.56 4.92
C LEU A 171 -1.50 -5.24 5.69
N PRO A 172 -0.52 -6.16 5.72
CA PRO A 172 0.77 -5.88 6.32
C PRO A 172 1.53 -4.82 5.52
N LEU A 173 2.47 -4.15 6.18
CA LEU A 173 3.41 -3.25 5.53
C LEU A 173 4.48 -4.04 4.77
N VAL A 174 4.99 -3.46 3.68
CA VAL A 174 6.27 -3.88 3.10
C VAL A 174 7.33 -2.97 3.68
N VAL A 175 8.35 -3.57 4.30
CA VAL A 175 9.47 -2.88 4.93
C VAL A 175 10.70 -3.06 4.05
N ARG A 176 11.42 -1.98 3.77
CA ARG A 176 12.72 -1.97 3.12
C ARG A 176 13.75 -1.47 4.13
N THR A 177 14.65 -2.35 4.53
CA THR A 177 15.75 -2.00 5.45
C THR A 177 16.76 -1.09 4.75
N ASP A 178 17.59 -0.39 5.53
CA ASP A 178 18.65 0.46 4.98
C ASP A 178 19.67 -0.33 4.13
N ASP A 179 19.86 -1.62 4.44
CA ASP A 179 20.65 -2.56 3.63
C ASP A 179 19.98 -2.96 2.29
N GLY A 180 18.80 -2.41 1.99
CA GLY A 180 18.06 -2.65 0.75
C GLY A 180 17.28 -3.98 0.71
N THR A 181 17.21 -4.71 1.82
CA THR A 181 16.43 -5.96 1.90
C THR A 181 14.96 -5.67 2.16
N TYR A 182 14.08 -6.59 1.75
CA TYR A 182 12.64 -6.48 1.98
C TYR A 182 12.17 -7.44 3.07
N GLN A 183 11.22 -6.99 3.88
CA GLN A 183 10.52 -7.77 4.90
C GLN A 183 9.02 -7.45 4.90
N ILE A 184 8.22 -8.34 5.49
CA ILE A 184 6.79 -8.12 5.70
C ILE A 184 6.56 -7.71 7.15
N GLY A 185 6.03 -6.50 7.34
CA GLY A 185 5.77 -5.93 8.65
C GLY A 185 4.39 -6.26 9.22
N ALA A 186 4.03 -5.55 10.27
CA ALA A 186 2.71 -5.53 10.87
C ALA A 186 1.72 -4.81 9.95
N ALA A 187 0.42 -5.04 10.17
CA ALA A 187 -0.59 -4.17 9.55
C ALA A 187 -0.58 -2.81 10.28
N PRO A 188 -0.62 -1.69 9.55
CA PRO A 188 -0.68 -0.39 10.17
C PRO A 188 -2.05 -0.18 10.82
N PRO A 189 -2.17 0.77 11.77
CA PRO A 189 -3.48 1.25 12.19
C PRO A 189 -4.27 1.79 10.98
N PRO A 190 -5.60 1.82 11.04
CA PRO A 190 -6.38 2.41 9.97
C PRO A 190 -6.04 3.89 9.80
N GLY A 191 -5.95 4.35 8.56
CA GLY A 191 -5.77 5.75 8.20
C GLY A 191 -7.06 6.57 8.29
N PRO A 192 -7.03 7.82 7.77
CA PRO A 192 -8.16 8.74 7.80
C PRO A 192 -9.46 8.09 7.29
N GLY A 193 -10.55 8.27 8.06
CA GLY A 193 -11.85 7.69 7.74
C GLY A 193 -11.96 6.17 7.99
N ASN A 194 -11.10 5.62 8.83
CA ASN A 194 -11.04 4.19 9.18
C ASN A 194 -10.77 3.27 7.98
N ARG A 195 -9.83 3.67 7.12
CA ARG A 195 -9.51 2.98 5.86
C ARG A 195 -8.04 2.58 5.81
N TRP A 196 -7.77 1.44 5.18
CA TRP A 196 -6.40 1.03 4.83
C TRP A 196 -6.13 1.35 3.37
N ALA A 197 -4.98 1.99 3.11
CA ALA A 197 -4.51 2.25 1.76
C ALA A 197 -4.17 0.94 1.04
N ARG A 198 -4.54 0.86 -0.25
CA ARG A 198 -4.24 -0.26 -1.15
C ARG A 198 -3.77 0.31 -2.49
N PRO A 199 -2.63 1.02 -2.49
CA PRO A 199 -2.22 1.77 -3.66
C PRO A 199 -1.93 0.82 -4.83
N LEU A 200 -2.11 1.30 -6.06
CA LEU A 200 -1.71 0.53 -7.25
C LEU A 200 -0.18 0.57 -7.46
N ARG A 201 0.46 1.64 -6.99
CA ARG A 201 1.90 1.91 -7.11
C ARG A 201 2.60 1.84 -5.76
N ALA A 202 3.80 1.28 -5.76
CA ALA A 202 4.67 1.35 -4.60
C ALA A 202 5.23 2.77 -4.44
N GLN A 203 5.12 3.33 -3.24
CA GLN A 203 5.73 4.61 -2.86
C GLN A 203 6.47 4.41 -1.55
N TRP A 204 7.75 4.76 -1.52
CA TRP A 204 8.62 4.67 -0.34
C TRP A 204 8.75 6.04 0.30
#